data_AF-A0A228HNB7-F1
#
_entry.id   AF-A0A228HNB7-F1
#
_cell.length_a   1.000
_cell.length_b   1.000
_cell.length_c   1.000
_cell.angle_alpha   90.00
_cell.angle_beta   90.00
_cell.angle_gamma   90.00
#
_symmetry.space_group_name_H-M   'P 1'
#
loop_
_entity.id
_entity.type
_entity.pdbx_description
1 polymer ?
#
loop_
_entity_poly.entity_id
_entity_poly.type
_entity_poly.pdbx_seq_one_letter_code
_entity_poly.pdbx_strand_id
1 'polypeptide(L)'
;MQIRSASSRLNLARVVIVALYVASLLLPVAAEPPNAAGAVSWWRGYTVLALGPLAILDLQFAWLGNPLLVVALLRPSRTVSALLAVVVVFALGWHTIPTDANYETIRTFGAGYYLWIAAMVGAAALPWIDGRKRQDGVAPSRAVGAMDGVVPNGAVTGTGSPARPNAAPSSPRPPARQSGWTVTATDTRIEATDGTGATRGIALADLGAIVIETNDQGPFASDVWWILFDTNQQFACAFPQDAEGARAAVDRLLDLPGIDHRKVIDAQTSIQNATFPIWERAAHEPATPGETGAAA
;
A
#
# COMPACT_ATOMS: atom_id res chain seq x y z
N MET A 1 -34.97 26.75 -11.74
CA MET A 1 -33.96 25.68 -11.97
C MET A 1 -34.72 24.36 -12.13
N GLN A 2 -35.05 23.95 -13.36
CA GLN A 2 -35.77 22.69 -13.60
C GLN A 2 -34.77 21.53 -13.56
N ILE A 3 -34.88 20.68 -12.54
CA ILE A 3 -34.11 19.42 -12.45
C ILE A 3 -34.74 18.48 -13.49
N ARG A 4 -34.07 18.26 -14.62
CA ARG A 4 -34.47 17.21 -15.58
C ARG A 4 -34.44 15.87 -14.85
N SER A 5 -35.60 15.26 -14.63
CA SER A 5 -35.68 13.89 -14.12
C SER A 5 -35.08 12.94 -15.17
N ALA A 6 -34.07 12.18 -14.80
CA ALA A 6 -33.54 11.10 -15.64
C ALA A 6 -34.66 10.11 -16.01
N SER A 7 -34.59 9.52 -17.20
CA SER A 7 -35.60 8.55 -17.62
C SER A 7 -35.61 7.31 -16.72
N SER A 8 -36.77 6.67 -16.57
CA SER A 8 -36.93 5.45 -15.76
C SER A 8 -35.96 4.35 -16.18
N ARG A 9 -35.66 4.22 -17.49
CA ARG A 9 -34.68 3.28 -18.04
C ARG A 9 -33.25 3.58 -17.60
N LEU A 10 -32.86 4.86 -17.60
CA LEU A 10 -31.53 5.27 -17.14
C LEU A 10 -31.35 5.04 -15.63
N ASN A 11 -32.39 5.29 -14.83
CA ASN A 11 -32.36 5.03 -13.40
C ASN A 11 -32.31 3.52 -13.10
N LEU A 12 -33.08 2.70 -13.82
CA LEU A 12 -33.01 1.24 -13.70
C LEU A 12 -31.60 0.73 -14.06
N ALA A 13 -31.01 1.22 -15.16
CA ALA A 13 -29.66 0.84 -15.55
C ALA A 13 -28.64 1.18 -14.46
N ARG A 14 -28.72 2.37 -13.86
CA ARG A 14 -27.86 2.76 -12.72
C ARG A 14 -28.02 1.82 -11.54
N VAL A 15 -29.25 1.48 -11.15
CA VAL A 15 -29.50 0.55 -10.03
C VAL A 15 -28.90 -0.83 -10.31
N VAL A 16 -29.08 -1.35 -11.52
CA VAL A 16 -28.49 -2.65 -11.91
C VAL A 16 -26.97 -2.58 -11.87
N ILE A 17 -26.35 -1.53 -12.42
CA ILE A 17 -24.89 -1.34 -12.40
C ILE A 17 -24.36 -1.28 -10.96
N VAL A 18 -25.04 -0.54 -10.08
CA VAL A 18 -24.67 -0.46 -8.66
C VAL A 18 -24.81 -1.83 -7.98
N ALA A 19 -25.88 -2.58 -8.25
CA ALA A 19 -26.07 -3.91 -7.69
C ALA A 19 -24.98 -4.88 -8.15
N LEU A 20 -24.61 -4.87 -9.43
CA LEU A 20 -23.51 -5.66 -9.99
C LEU A 20 -22.17 -5.29 -9.35
N TYR A 21 -21.91 -3.99 -9.17
CA TYR A 21 -20.70 -3.51 -8.51
C TYR A 21 -20.64 -3.90 -7.03
N VAL A 22 -21.74 -3.79 -6.28
CA VAL A 22 -21.76 -4.22 -4.87
C VAL A 22 -21.56 -5.73 -4.77
N ALA A 23 -22.21 -6.51 -5.63
CA ALA A 23 -22.02 -7.96 -5.68
C ALA A 23 -20.57 -8.34 -6.02
N SER A 24 -19.92 -7.59 -6.93
CA SER A 24 -18.54 -7.86 -7.31
C SER A 24 -17.56 -7.66 -6.17
N LEU A 25 -17.81 -6.69 -5.27
CA LEU A 25 -16.99 -6.47 -4.08
C LEU A 25 -17.09 -7.61 -3.07
N LEU A 26 -18.24 -8.27 -2.97
CA LEU A 26 -18.47 -9.31 -1.96
C LEU A 26 -18.01 -10.71 -2.41
N LEU A 27 -17.98 -10.93 -3.72
CA LEU A 27 -17.68 -12.23 -4.33
C LEU A 27 -16.18 -12.45 -4.59
N PRO A 28 -15.75 -13.72 -4.74
CA PRO A 28 -14.38 -14.06 -5.14
C PRO A 28 -14.02 -13.48 -6.51
N VAL A 29 -12.80 -12.96 -6.63
CA VAL A 29 -12.27 -12.31 -7.84
C VAL A 29 -11.15 -13.12 -8.47
N ALA A 30 -10.20 -13.59 -7.67
CA ALA A 30 -9.11 -14.42 -8.17
C ALA A 30 -8.69 -15.45 -7.12
N ALA A 31 -8.30 -16.62 -7.60
CA ALA A 31 -7.75 -17.68 -6.75
C ALA A 31 -6.23 -17.53 -6.66
N GLU A 32 -5.70 -17.64 -5.45
CA GLU A 32 -4.28 -17.80 -5.23
C GLU A 32 -3.85 -19.23 -5.62
N PRO A 33 -2.61 -19.43 -6.09
CA PRO A 33 -2.02 -20.75 -6.23
C PRO A 33 -2.20 -21.60 -4.96
N PRO A 34 -2.42 -22.93 -5.09
CA PRO A 34 -2.55 -23.79 -3.92
C PRO A 34 -1.30 -23.71 -3.03
N ASN A 35 -1.48 -23.52 -1.74
CA ASN A 35 -0.36 -23.52 -0.78
C ASN A 35 0.25 -24.93 -0.62
N ALA A 36 1.31 -25.07 0.18
CA ALA A 36 1.97 -26.37 0.41
C ALA A 36 1.02 -27.48 0.95
N ALA A 37 -0.12 -27.10 1.53
CA ALA A 37 -1.17 -28.02 1.99
C ALA A 37 -2.27 -28.28 0.93
N GLY A 38 -2.14 -27.72 -0.27
CA GLY A 38 -3.12 -27.84 -1.36
C GLY A 38 -4.36 -26.96 -1.20
N ALA A 39 -4.40 -26.06 -0.21
CA ALA A 39 -5.53 -25.18 0.01
C ALA A 39 -5.46 -23.97 -0.93
N VAL A 40 -6.59 -23.64 -1.55
CA VAL A 40 -6.75 -22.49 -2.45
C VAL A 40 -7.39 -21.34 -1.68
N SER A 41 -6.66 -20.24 -1.55
CA SER A 41 -7.18 -18.99 -1.00
C SER A 41 -7.86 -18.17 -2.11
N TRP A 42 -8.88 -17.39 -1.76
CA TRP A 42 -9.60 -16.55 -2.72
C TRP A 42 -9.57 -15.10 -2.31
N TRP A 43 -9.13 -14.25 -3.24
CA TRP A 43 -9.23 -12.81 -3.14
C TRP A 43 -10.68 -12.39 -3.35
N ARG A 44 -11.23 -11.58 -2.44
CA ARG A 44 -12.57 -10.99 -2.58
C ARG A 44 -12.49 -9.61 -3.20
N GLY A 45 -13.52 -9.16 -3.92
CA GLY A 45 -13.45 -7.90 -4.66
C GLY A 45 -13.24 -6.64 -3.82
N TYR A 46 -13.64 -6.63 -2.54
CA TYR A 46 -13.40 -5.48 -1.66
C TYR A 46 -11.93 -5.28 -1.30
N THR A 47 -11.05 -6.27 -1.52
CA THR A 47 -9.62 -6.15 -1.14
C THR A 47 -8.95 -5.00 -1.87
N VAL A 48 -9.38 -4.67 -3.10
CA VAL A 48 -8.88 -3.50 -3.85
C VAL A 48 -9.17 -2.18 -3.14
N LEU A 49 -10.26 -2.10 -2.37
CA LEU A 49 -10.61 -0.91 -1.59
C LEU A 49 -9.80 -0.84 -0.29
N ALA A 50 -9.53 -2.01 0.31
CA ALA A 50 -8.75 -2.11 1.55
C ALA A 50 -7.26 -1.82 1.33
N LEU A 51 -6.69 -2.23 0.19
CA LEU A 51 -5.31 -1.97 -0.20
C LEU A 51 -5.03 -0.48 -0.47
N GLY A 52 -6.08 0.30 -0.79
CA GLY A 52 -5.97 1.74 -0.93
C GLY A 52 -4.96 2.16 -2.02
N PRO A 53 -4.10 3.16 -1.76
CA PRO A 53 -3.11 3.63 -2.75
C PRO A 53 -2.04 2.59 -3.13
N LEU A 54 -1.80 1.57 -2.29
CA LEU A 54 -0.80 0.53 -2.57
C LEU A 54 -1.19 -0.32 -3.78
N ALA A 55 -2.50 -0.44 -4.05
CA ALA A 55 -3.03 -1.10 -5.24
C ALA A 55 -2.52 -0.51 -6.57
N ILE A 56 -2.05 0.75 -6.57
CA ILE A 56 -1.48 1.40 -7.77
C ILE A 56 -0.15 0.75 -8.17
N LEU A 57 0.64 0.27 -7.21
CA LEU A 57 1.95 -0.34 -7.45
C LEU A 57 1.81 -1.67 -8.20
N ASP A 58 0.70 -2.37 -8.00
CA ASP A 58 0.32 -3.59 -8.74
C ASP A 58 -0.45 -3.31 -10.03
N LEU A 59 -0.48 -2.06 -10.51
CA LEU A 59 -1.24 -1.64 -11.69
C LEU A 59 -2.73 -2.05 -11.63
N GLN A 60 -3.33 -2.09 -10.43
CA GLN A 60 -4.71 -2.52 -10.29
C GLN A 60 -5.66 -1.52 -10.96
N PHE A 61 -6.10 -1.88 -12.17
CA PHE A 61 -7.07 -1.17 -13.00
C PHE A 61 -8.34 -0.76 -12.23
N ALA A 62 -8.70 -1.49 -11.19
CA ALA A 62 -9.85 -1.19 -10.35
C ALA A 62 -9.70 0.14 -9.59
N TRP A 63 -8.48 0.58 -9.27
CA TRP A 63 -8.24 1.88 -8.65
C TRP A 63 -8.60 3.06 -9.56
N LEU A 64 -8.37 2.91 -10.87
CA LEU A 64 -8.82 3.89 -11.88
C LEU A 64 -10.30 3.70 -12.22
N GLY A 65 -10.75 2.45 -12.34
CA GLY A 65 -12.12 2.11 -12.72
C GLY A 65 -13.16 2.57 -11.72
N ASN A 66 -12.91 2.46 -10.42
CA ASN A 66 -13.92 2.76 -9.39
C ASN A 66 -14.29 4.26 -9.34
N PRO A 67 -13.35 5.23 -9.32
CA PRO A 67 -13.69 6.64 -9.47
C PRO A 67 -14.38 6.96 -10.79
N LEU A 68 -13.91 6.38 -11.90
CA LEU A 68 -14.53 6.54 -13.22
C LEU A 68 -15.98 6.04 -13.26
N LEU A 69 -16.26 4.92 -12.59
CA LEU A 69 -17.61 4.37 -12.42
C LEU A 69 -18.53 5.35 -11.69
N VAL A 70 -18.06 5.94 -10.59
CA VAL A 70 -18.83 6.97 -9.84
C VAL A 70 -19.12 8.17 -10.74
N VAL A 71 -18.12 8.66 -11.47
CA VAL A 71 -18.31 9.77 -12.42
C VAL A 71 -19.31 9.38 -13.52
N ALA A 72 -19.24 8.16 -14.06
CA ALA A 72 -20.17 7.67 -15.08
C ALA A 72 -21.61 7.58 -14.58
N LEU A 73 -21.82 7.14 -13.34
CA LEU A 73 -23.14 7.06 -12.72
C LEU A 73 -23.74 8.46 -12.51
N LEU A 74 -22.94 9.43 -12.06
CA LEU A 74 -23.37 10.81 -11.80
C LEU A 74 -23.56 11.63 -13.08
N ARG A 75 -22.56 11.60 -13.96
CA ARG A 75 -22.50 12.38 -15.21
C ARG A 75 -21.96 11.51 -16.36
N PRO A 76 -22.83 10.68 -16.98
CA PRO A 76 -22.42 9.84 -18.10
C PRO A 76 -21.96 10.71 -19.27
N SER A 77 -20.77 10.44 -19.80
CA SER A 77 -20.19 11.14 -20.95
C SER A 77 -19.38 10.18 -21.81
N ARG A 78 -19.24 10.48 -23.11
CA ARG A 78 -18.49 9.64 -24.04
C ARG A 78 -17.01 9.51 -23.67
N THR A 79 -16.43 10.56 -23.11
CA THR A 79 -15.04 10.55 -22.64
C THR A 79 -14.88 9.57 -21.47
N VAL A 80 -15.78 9.62 -20.48
CA VAL A 80 -15.78 8.68 -19.35
C VAL A 80 -16.01 7.24 -19.82
N SER A 81 -16.90 7.04 -20.81
CA SER A 81 -17.10 5.71 -21.41
C SER A 81 -15.85 5.17 -22.12
N ALA A 82 -15.12 6.02 -22.85
CA ALA A 82 -13.88 5.62 -23.49
C ALA A 82 -12.80 5.24 -22.45
N LEU A 83 -12.68 6.01 -21.37
CA LEU A 83 -11.76 5.70 -20.27
C LEU A 83 -12.15 4.40 -19.55
N LEU A 84 -13.43 4.17 -19.31
CA LEU A 84 -13.93 2.90 -18.76
C LEU A 84 -13.64 1.71 -19.69
N ALA A 85 -13.75 1.89 -21.01
CA ALA A 85 -13.39 0.85 -21.96
C ALA A 85 -11.89 0.51 -21.93
N VAL A 86 -11.02 1.51 -21.81
CA VAL A 86 -9.57 1.30 -21.63
C VAL A 86 -9.31 0.53 -20.33
N VAL A 87 -9.99 0.90 -19.24
CA VAL A 87 -9.90 0.19 -17.96
C VAL A 87 -10.33 -1.28 -18.10
N VAL A 88 -11.41 -1.56 -18.83
CA VAL A 88 -11.86 -2.94 -19.09
C VAL A 88 -10.84 -3.72 -19.91
N VAL A 89 -10.26 -3.13 -20.96
CA VAL A 89 -9.19 -3.78 -21.74
C VAL A 89 -7.99 -4.10 -20.86
N PHE A 90 -7.59 -3.18 -20.00
CA PHE A 90 -6.49 -3.39 -19.07
C PHE A 90 -6.82 -4.48 -18.04
N ALA A 91 -8.06 -4.53 -17.55
CA ALA A 91 -8.55 -5.58 -16.67
C ALA A 91 -8.48 -6.97 -17.31
N LEU A 92 -8.82 -7.08 -18.60
CA LEU A 92 -8.75 -8.32 -19.37
C LEU A 92 -7.31 -8.80 -19.61
N GLY A 93 -6.34 -7.87 -19.67
CA GLY A 93 -4.92 -8.20 -19.80
C GLY A 93 -4.22 -8.51 -18.48
N TRP A 94 -4.93 -8.36 -17.35
CA TRP A 94 -4.36 -8.61 -16.03
C TRP A 94 -4.35 -10.11 -15.73
N HIS A 95 -3.16 -10.68 -15.57
CA HIS A 95 -2.97 -12.11 -15.34
C HIS A 95 -1.94 -12.41 -14.26
N THR A 96 -1.59 -11.46 -13.39
CA THR A 96 -0.57 -11.67 -12.36
C THR A 96 -1.03 -11.19 -11.00
N ILE A 97 -0.79 -12.01 -9.96
CA ILE A 97 -0.99 -11.64 -8.56
C ILE A 97 0.37 -11.66 -7.86
N PRO A 98 0.69 -10.66 -7.05
CA PRO A 98 1.84 -10.73 -6.16
C PRO A 98 1.59 -11.82 -5.10
N THR A 99 2.50 -12.79 -5.03
CA THR A 99 2.59 -13.78 -3.96
C THR A 99 3.85 -13.55 -3.14
N ASP A 100 3.99 -14.26 -2.01
CA ASP A 100 4.99 -14.06 -0.95
C ASP A 100 6.46 -13.86 -1.40
N ALA A 101 6.83 -14.33 -2.60
CA ALA A 101 8.20 -14.23 -3.12
C ALA A 101 8.30 -13.77 -4.59
N ASN A 102 7.21 -13.72 -5.36
CA ASN A 102 7.21 -13.49 -6.81
C ASN A 102 5.85 -13.01 -7.33
N TYR A 103 5.76 -12.74 -8.63
CA TYR A 103 4.47 -12.61 -9.32
C TYR A 103 4.05 -13.95 -9.90
N GLU A 104 2.87 -14.45 -9.51
CA GLU A 104 2.30 -15.67 -10.06
C GLU A 104 1.16 -15.40 -11.03
N THR A 105 1.00 -16.29 -12.02
CA THR A 105 -0.02 -16.14 -13.04
C THR A 105 -1.39 -16.56 -12.52
N ILE A 106 -2.39 -15.69 -12.67
CA ILE A 106 -3.79 -15.97 -12.33
C ILE A 106 -4.33 -17.02 -13.29
N ARG A 107 -4.59 -18.23 -12.78
CA ARG A 107 -5.18 -19.32 -13.57
C ARG A 107 -6.70 -19.36 -13.48
N THR A 108 -7.30 -18.70 -12.48
CA THR A 108 -8.74 -18.79 -12.23
C THR A 108 -9.29 -17.47 -11.70
N PHE A 109 -10.28 -16.94 -12.42
CA PHE A 109 -11.06 -15.77 -12.01
C PHE A 109 -12.39 -16.20 -11.43
N GLY A 110 -12.80 -15.53 -10.36
CA GLY A 110 -14.09 -15.74 -9.70
C GLY A 110 -15.21 -14.88 -10.26
N ALA A 111 -16.44 -15.13 -9.83
CA ALA A 111 -17.63 -14.40 -10.29
C ALA A 111 -17.56 -12.89 -10.05
N GLY A 112 -16.89 -12.45 -8.98
CA GLY A 112 -16.71 -11.04 -8.66
C GLY A 112 -15.96 -10.29 -9.77
N TYR A 113 -14.94 -10.90 -10.38
CA TYR A 113 -14.18 -10.29 -11.47
C TYR A 113 -15.08 -9.97 -12.67
N TYR A 114 -15.88 -10.94 -13.09
CA TYR A 114 -16.78 -10.78 -14.24
C TYR A 114 -17.92 -9.80 -13.96
N LEU A 115 -18.48 -9.81 -12.74
CA LEU A 115 -19.50 -8.84 -12.34
C LEU A 115 -18.96 -7.41 -12.29
N TRP A 116 -17.70 -7.23 -11.88
CA TRP A 116 -17.02 -5.94 -11.92
C TRP A 116 -16.84 -5.45 -13.37
N ILE A 117 -16.38 -6.32 -14.29
CA ILE A 117 -16.29 -5.99 -15.72
C ILE A 117 -17.67 -5.61 -16.27
N ALA A 118 -18.71 -6.39 -15.96
CA ALA A 118 -20.07 -6.13 -16.40
C ALA A 118 -20.58 -4.76 -15.89
N ALA A 119 -20.26 -4.38 -14.66
CA ALA A 119 -20.59 -3.07 -14.11
C ALA A 119 -19.87 -1.95 -14.88
N MET A 120 -18.58 -2.11 -15.20
CA MET A 120 -17.81 -1.12 -15.97
C MET A 120 -18.31 -0.97 -17.40
N VAL A 121 -18.60 -2.08 -18.09
CA VAL A 121 -19.19 -2.06 -19.45
C VAL A 121 -20.60 -1.44 -19.42
N GLY A 122 -21.42 -1.79 -18.42
CA GLY A 122 -22.75 -1.21 -18.24
C GLY A 122 -22.71 0.29 -17.99
N ALA A 123 -21.77 0.75 -17.16
CA ALA A 123 -21.53 2.17 -16.91
C ALA A 123 -21.02 2.90 -18.15
N ALA A 124 -20.12 2.27 -18.91
CA ALA A 124 -19.67 2.80 -20.19
C ALA A 124 -20.85 2.96 -21.16
N ALA A 125 -21.84 2.07 -21.16
CA ALA A 125 -23.02 2.15 -22.03
C ALA A 125 -24.05 3.23 -21.63
N LEU A 126 -23.98 3.82 -20.43
CA LEU A 126 -24.97 4.78 -19.93
C LEU A 126 -25.31 5.94 -20.88
N PRO A 127 -24.35 6.60 -21.57
CA PRO A 127 -24.65 7.69 -22.52
C PRO A 127 -25.53 7.28 -23.71
N TRP A 128 -25.72 5.98 -23.96
CA TRP A 128 -26.52 5.44 -25.05
C TRP A 128 -27.87 4.89 -24.61
N ILE A 129 -28.09 4.70 -23.30
CA ILE A 129 -29.34 4.14 -22.74
C ILE A 129 -30.47 5.17 -22.73
N ASP A 130 -30.14 6.44 -22.52
CA ASP A 130 -31.09 7.53 -22.72
C ASP A 130 -30.91 8.07 -24.13
N GLY A 131 -31.67 7.50 -25.07
CA GLY A 131 -31.66 7.92 -26.46
C GLY A 131 -31.77 9.44 -26.52
N ARG A 132 -30.75 10.11 -27.08
CA ARG A 132 -30.84 11.54 -27.42
C ARG A 132 -32.15 11.72 -28.19
N LYS A 133 -33.14 12.40 -27.59
CA LYS A 133 -34.10 13.14 -28.40
C LYS A 133 -33.25 14.07 -29.27
N ARG A 134 -33.09 13.69 -30.53
CA ARG A 134 -32.58 14.52 -31.61
C ARG A 134 -33.35 15.84 -31.50
N GLN A 135 -32.66 16.94 -31.25
CA GLN A 135 -33.20 18.24 -31.62
C GLN A 135 -33.10 18.31 -33.14
N ASP A 136 -34.09 17.73 -33.81
CA ASP A 136 -34.42 18.16 -35.16
C ASP A 136 -35.26 19.43 -35.01
N GLY A 137 -34.74 20.52 -35.59
CA GLY A 137 -35.38 21.83 -35.62
C GLY A 137 -34.63 22.87 -34.81
N VAL A 138 -33.58 23.47 -35.40
CA VAL A 138 -33.63 24.78 -36.05
C VAL A 138 -32.26 25.06 -36.66
N ALA A 139 -32.24 25.23 -37.98
CA ALA A 139 -31.25 26.03 -38.71
C ALA A 139 -31.96 26.54 -39.98
N PRO A 140 -31.50 27.63 -40.64
CA PRO A 140 -30.72 28.78 -40.18
C PRO A 140 -31.38 30.13 -40.59
N SER A 141 -30.95 31.26 -40.02
CA SER A 141 -31.22 32.57 -40.64
C SER A 141 -29.96 33.44 -40.58
N ARG A 142 -29.36 33.68 -41.76
CA ARG A 142 -28.43 34.77 -42.06
C ARG A 142 -29.13 36.13 -41.88
N ALA A 143 -28.40 37.13 -41.41
CA ALA A 143 -28.00 38.31 -42.19
C ALA A 143 -27.11 39.23 -41.30
N VAL A 144 -25.86 39.51 -41.72
CA VAL A 144 -25.38 40.78 -42.31
C VAL A 144 -25.45 41.96 -41.31
N GLY A 145 -24.40 42.70 -40.99
CA GLY A 145 -23.01 42.77 -41.44
C GLY A 145 -22.34 44.00 -40.80
N ALA A 146 -21.02 44.09 -40.85
CA ALA A 146 -20.23 45.31 -41.07
C ALA A 146 -18.74 44.98 -40.91
N MET A 147 -17.99 45.21 -41.98
CA MET A 147 -16.53 45.20 -42.05
C MET A 147 -15.94 46.40 -41.31
N ASP A 148 -14.74 46.27 -40.74
CA ASP A 148 -13.54 46.95 -41.26
C ASP A 148 -12.28 46.56 -40.47
N GLY A 149 -11.12 46.51 -41.16
CA GLY A 149 -9.81 46.69 -40.52
C GLY A 149 -8.73 45.61 -40.69
N VAL A 150 -8.17 45.50 -41.91
CA VAL A 150 -6.76 45.26 -42.31
C VAL A 150 -5.67 45.07 -41.20
N VAL A 151 -5.10 43.84 -41.09
CA VAL A 151 -3.68 43.32 -41.23
C VAL A 151 -2.45 44.25 -40.95
N PRO A 152 -1.18 43.82 -40.58
CA PRO A 152 -0.59 42.61 -39.92
C PRO A 152 0.51 42.86 -38.81
N ASN A 153 0.99 41.75 -38.21
CA ASN A 153 2.37 41.40 -37.75
C ASN A 153 3.16 42.22 -36.69
N GLY A 154 3.76 41.48 -35.73
CA GLY A 154 5.20 41.57 -35.47
C GLY A 154 5.67 41.99 -34.07
N ALA A 155 6.04 41.00 -33.26
CA ALA A 155 7.15 40.95 -32.29
C ALA A 155 7.47 42.14 -31.35
N VAL A 156 7.36 41.91 -30.04
CA VAL A 156 8.35 42.37 -29.05
C VAL A 156 8.56 41.28 -27.99
N THR A 157 9.80 40.82 -27.89
CA THR A 157 10.37 40.01 -26.81
C THR A 157 10.55 40.82 -25.53
N GLY A 158 10.11 40.28 -24.39
CA GLY A 158 10.36 40.83 -23.06
C GLY A 158 10.52 39.71 -22.04
N THR A 159 11.76 39.48 -21.65
CA THR A 159 12.23 38.52 -20.65
C THR A 159 11.69 38.81 -19.25
N GLY A 160 11.15 37.78 -18.57
CA GLY A 160 10.82 37.82 -17.15
C GLY A 160 10.74 36.43 -16.55
N SER A 161 11.66 36.10 -15.64
CA SER A 161 11.74 34.84 -14.88
C SER A 161 10.41 34.42 -14.25
N PRO A 162 10.06 33.12 -14.25
CA PRO A 162 9.00 32.64 -13.37
C PRO A 162 9.54 32.55 -11.93
N ALA A 163 8.98 33.39 -11.06
CA ALA A 163 9.15 33.25 -9.62
C ALA A 163 8.55 31.92 -9.14
N ARG A 164 9.33 31.21 -8.33
CA ARG A 164 9.00 30.00 -7.58
C ARG A 164 7.69 30.18 -6.81
N PRO A 165 6.67 29.31 -6.95
CA PRO A 165 5.55 29.31 -6.02
C PRO A 165 6.05 28.86 -4.64
N ASN A 166 5.69 29.63 -3.62
CA ASN A 166 5.96 29.40 -2.20
C ASN A 166 5.80 27.94 -1.80
N ALA A 167 6.78 27.44 -1.04
CA ALA A 167 6.70 26.21 -0.30
C ALA A 167 5.47 26.24 0.63
N ALA A 168 4.58 25.26 0.48
CA ALA A 168 3.51 25.02 1.42
C ALA A 168 4.11 24.61 2.78
N PRO A 169 3.55 25.06 3.92
CA PRO A 169 3.99 24.62 5.23
C PRO A 169 3.79 23.10 5.36
N SER A 170 4.85 22.44 5.83
CA SER A 170 4.88 21.02 6.14
C SER A 170 3.69 20.64 7.02
N SER A 171 2.86 19.72 6.55
CA SER A 171 1.79 19.12 7.35
C SER A 171 2.39 18.45 8.59
N PRO A 172 1.74 18.53 9.76
CA PRO A 172 2.23 17.88 10.96
C PRO A 172 2.29 16.37 10.74
N ARG A 173 3.45 15.79 11.05
CA ARG A 173 3.70 14.35 11.10
C ARG A 173 2.57 13.68 11.90
N PRO A 174 1.93 12.61 11.41
CA PRO A 174 0.97 11.86 12.22
C PRO A 174 1.64 11.42 13.53
N PRO A 175 0.93 11.44 14.68
CA PRO A 175 1.49 10.97 15.93
C PRO A 175 1.94 9.51 15.75
N ALA A 176 3.16 9.21 16.19
CA ALA A 176 3.67 7.84 16.21
C ALA A 176 2.67 6.97 17.01
N ARG A 177 2.36 5.78 16.48
CA ARG A 177 1.55 4.78 17.17
C ARG A 177 2.32 4.40 18.44
N GLN A 178 1.81 4.77 19.61
CA GLN A 178 2.50 4.56 20.88
C GLN A 178 1.99 3.26 21.49
N SER A 179 2.81 2.21 21.50
CA SER A 179 2.51 0.94 22.16
C SER A 179 2.46 1.02 23.69
N GLY A 180 2.74 2.19 24.26
CA GLY A 180 2.90 2.40 25.70
C GLY A 180 4.22 1.83 26.24
N TRP A 181 5.08 1.32 25.37
CA TRP A 181 6.43 0.86 25.69
C TRP A 181 7.45 1.98 25.51
N THR A 182 8.42 2.05 26.42
CA THR A 182 9.58 2.94 26.32
C THR A 182 10.86 2.12 26.40
N VAL A 183 11.81 2.41 25.53
CA VAL A 183 13.11 1.74 25.47
C VAL A 183 14.21 2.79 25.56
N THR A 184 15.14 2.58 26.48
CA THR A 184 16.33 3.41 26.64
C THR A 184 17.56 2.58 26.34
N ALA A 185 18.37 3.07 25.39
CA ALA A 185 19.67 2.52 25.07
C ALA A 185 20.76 3.52 25.48
N THR A 186 21.71 3.04 26.25
CA THR A 186 22.96 3.74 26.58
C THR A 186 24.14 2.99 25.95
N ASP A 187 25.36 3.50 26.13
CA ASP A 187 26.57 2.86 25.59
C ASP A 187 26.80 1.44 26.15
N THR A 188 26.25 1.14 27.32
CA THR A 188 26.49 -0.08 28.09
C THR A 188 25.25 -0.92 28.35
N ARG A 189 24.03 -0.41 28.13
CA ARG A 189 22.80 -1.09 28.55
C ARG A 189 21.61 -0.78 27.64
N ILE A 190 20.73 -1.75 27.49
CA ILE A 190 19.39 -1.57 26.92
C ILE A 190 18.36 -1.92 27.99
N GLU A 191 17.40 -1.03 28.22
CA GLU A 191 16.28 -1.22 29.14
C GLU A 191 14.96 -0.95 28.41
N ALA A 192 13.97 -1.79 28.64
CA ALA A 192 12.62 -1.69 28.11
C ALA A 192 11.64 -1.64 29.29
N THR A 193 10.72 -0.68 29.25
CA THR A 193 9.64 -0.52 30.21
C THR A 193 8.32 -0.74 29.50
N ASP A 194 7.50 -1.66 30.00
CA ASP A 194 6.19 -1.95 29.45
C ASP A 194 5.12 -0.92 29.87
N GLY A 195 3.93 -1.03 29.30
CA GLY A 195 2.80 -0.14 29.60
C GLY A 195 2.27 -0.24 31.05
N THR A 196 2.74 -1.20 31.84
CA THR A 196 2.43 -1.31 33.28
C THR A 196 3.50 -0.68 34.17
N GLY A 197 4.62 -0.24 33.58
CA GLY A 197 5.77 0.30 34.29
C GLY A 197 6.79 -0.74 34.74
N ALA A 198 6.67 -2.00 34.32
CA ALA A 198 7.66 -3.01 34.62
C ALA A 198 8.88 -2.84 33.69
N THR A 199 10.05 -2.62 34.29
CA THR A 199 11.30 -2.43 33.55
C THR A 199 12.13 -3.71 33.55
N ARG A 200 12.61 -4.10 32.38
CA ARG A 200 13.61 -5.17 32.19
C ARG A 200 14.72 -4.66 31.29
N GLY A 201 15.93 -5.18 31.46
CA GLY A 201 17.04 -4.73 30.62
C GLY A 201 18.28 -5.55 30.83
N ILE A 202 19.21 -5.39 29.90
CA ILE A 202 20.43 -6.17 29.82
C ILE A 202 21.63 -5.26 29.55
N ALA A 203 22.75 -5.53 30.24
CA ALA A 203 24.01 -4.90 29.88
C ALA A 203 24.50 -5.48 28.55
N LEU A 204 25.02 -4.63 27.66
CA LEU A 204 25.54 -5.08 26.37
C LEU A 204 26.73 -6.05 26.50
N ALA A 205 27.43 -6.03 27.65
CA ALA A 205 28.46 -7.02 27.98
C ALA A 205 27.88 -8.43 28.19
N ASP A 206 26.66 -8.53 28.71
CA ASP A 206 25.97 -9.78 29.05
C ASP A 206 25.04 -10.26 27.93
N LEU A 207 24.87 -9.48 26.85
CA LEU A 207 24.03 -9.83 25.71
C LEU A 207 24.59 -11.05 24.97
N GLY A 208 23.85 -12.15 24.94
CA GLY A 208 24.26 -13.41 24.32
C GLY A 208 23.62 -13.67 22.97
N ALA A 209 22.36 -13.27 22.76
CA ALA A 209 21.69 -13.42 21.47
C ALA A 209 20.61 -12.35 21.25
N ILE A 210 20.32 -12.08 19.97
CA ILE A 210 19.25 -11.19 19.53
C ILE A 210 18.38 -11.94 18.53
N VAL A 211 17.08 -11.88 18.78
CA VAL A 211 16.05 -12.50 17.96
C VAL A 211 15.01 -11.46 17.60
N ILE A 212 14.59 -11.42 16.34
CA ILE A 212 13.40 -10.68 15.93
C ILE A 212 12.25 -11.67 15.82
N GLU A 213 11.14 -11.39 16.49
CA GLU A 213 9.89 -12.13 16.35
C GLU A 213 8.87 -11.30 15.59
N THR A 214 8.27 -11.89 14.56
CA THR A 214 7.13 -11.31 13.83
C THR A 214 5.85 -12.03 14.21
N ASN A 215 4.74 -11.30 14.34
CA ASN A 215 3.42 -11.86 14.61
C ASN A 215 2.31 -11.17 13.78
N ASP A 216 1.07 -11.64 13.89
CA ASP A 216 -0.09 -11.21 13.11
C ASP A 216 -1.01 -10.22 13.86
N GLN A 217 -0.53 -9.59 14.93
CA GLN A 217 -1.34 -8.70 15.78
C GLN A 217 -1.43 -7.26 15.23
N GLY A 218 -0.73 -6.98 14.13
CA GLY A 218 -0.88 -5.75 13.36
C GLY A 218 -2.30 -5.62 12.74
N PRO A 219 -2.75 -4.41 12.37
CA PRO A 219 -2.05 -3.13 12.44
C PRO A 219 -2.30 -2.35 13.76
N PHE A 220 -3.03 -2.95 14.71
CA PHE A 220 -3.48 -2.29 15.94
C PHE A 220 -2.57 -2.58 17.15
N ALA A 221 -1.76 -3.63 17.09
CA ALA A 221 -0.67 -3.91 18.03
C ALA A 221 0.64 -4.11 17.26
N SER A 222 1.77 -4.03 17.97
CA SER A 222 3.09 -4.23 17.36
C SER A 222 3.27 -5.67 16.90
N ASP A 223 3.57 -5.82 15.62
CA ASP A 223 3.80 -7.08 14.92
C ASP A 223 5.28 -7.47 14.82
N VAL A 224 6.20 -6.60 15.25
CA VAL A 224 7.64 -6.88 15.27
C VAL A 224 8.23 -6.62 16.64
N TRP A 225 8.86 -7.64 17.21
CA TRP A 225 9.43 -7.65 18.55
C TRP A 225 10.91 -7.98 18.53
N TRP A 226 11.69 -7.21 19.29
CA TRP A 226 13.11 -7.46 19.52
C TRP A 226 13.27 -8.18 20.84
N ILE A 227 13.83 -9.39 20.83
CA ILE A 227 14.00 -10.25 22.01
C ILE A 227 15.48 -10.42 22.27
N LEU A 228 15.91 -10.06 23.47
CA LEU A 228 17.29 -10.08 23.91
C LEU A 228 17.49 -11.20 24.95
N PHE A 229 18.48 -12.04 24.69
CA PHE A 229 18.90 -13.11 25.60
C PHE A 229 20.27 -12.83 26.18
N ASP A 230 20.50 -13.25 27.42
CA ASP A 230 21.82 -13.18 28.04
C ASP A 230 22.78 -14.27 27.49
N THR A 231 24.03 -14.25 27.93
CA THR A 231 25.05 -15.24 27.58
C THR A 231 24.72 -16.68 28.03
N ASN A 232 23.75 -16.87 28.92
CA ASN A 232 23.22 -18.16 29.34
C ASN A 232 21.94 -18.56 28.58
N GLN A 233 21.62 -17.86 27.49
CA GLN A 233 20.39 -18.00 26.71
C GLN A 233 19.11 -17.82 27.51
N GLN A 234 19.15 -17.07 28.62
CA GLN A 234 17.97 -16.70 29.38
C GLN A 234 17.35 -15.43 28.82
N PHE A 235 16.02 -15.37 28.79
CA PHE A 235 15.29 -14.17 28.39
C PHE A 235 15.66 -13.01 29.32
N ALA A 236 16.17 -11.92 28.75
CA ALA A 236 16.57 -10.75 29.52
C ALA A 236 15.55 -9.61 29.37
N CYS A 237 15.29 -9.18 28.14
CA CYS A 237 14.25 -8.20 27.85
C CYS A 237 13.73 -8.35 26.42
N ALA A 238 12.57 -7.75 26.17
CA ALA A 238 12.03 -7.60 24.84
C ALA A 238 11.36 -6.23 24.71
N PHE A 239 11.25 -5.72 23.49
CA PHE A 239 10.51 -4.51 23.20
C PHE A 239 9.93 -4.53 21.79
N PRO A 240 8.76 -3.90 21.58
CA PRO A 240 8.19 -3.77 20.25
C PRO A 240 8.93 -2.72 19.42
N GLN A 241 8.96 -2.89 18.11
CA GLN A 241 9.64 -1.98 17.18
C GLN A 241 9.04 -0.56 17.17
N ASP A 242 7.77 -0.41 17.54
CA ASP A 242 7.08 0.88 17.66
C ASP A 242 7.20 1.54 19.05
N ALA A 243 7.99 0.97 19.98
CA ALA A 243 8.22 1.57 21.29
C ALA A 243 8.89 2.95 21.18
N GLU A 244 8.61 3.83 22.15
CA GLU A 244 9.29 5.10 22.28
C GLU A 244 10.78 4.86 22.56
N GLY A 245 11.68 5.44 21.76
CA GLY A 245 13.13 5.20 21.87
C GLY A 245 13.65 3.94 21.19
N ALA A 246 12.79 3.10 20.60
CA ALA A 246 13.18 1.86 19.91
C ALA A 246 14.24 2.09 18.83
N ARG A 247 14.16 3.19 18.08
CA ARG A 247 15.14 3.52 17.03
C ARG A 247 16.57 3.53 17.56
N ALA A 248 16.83 4.20 18.68
CA ALA A 248 18.18 4.29 19.24
C ALA A 248 18.67 2.93 19.73
N ALA A 249 17.78 2.10 20.29
CA ALA A 249 18.11 0.74 20.70
C ALA A 249 18.42 -0.17 19.50
N VAL A 250 17.60 -0.11 18.44
CA VAL A 250 17.82 -0.88 17.21
C VAL A 250 19.12 -0.48 16.54
N ASP A 251 19.38 0.82 16.35
CA ASP A 251 20.64 1.31 15.77
C ASP A 251 21.85 0.75 16.56
N ARG A 252 21.77 0.75 17.90
CA ARG A 252 22.83 0.21 18.77
C ARG A 252 23.03 -1.30 18.65
N LEU A 253 21.94 -2.06 18.49
CA LEU A 253 21.99 -3.51 18.30
C LEU A 253 22.58 -3.87 16.92
N LEU A 254 22.22 -3.11 15.88
CA LEU A 254 22.73 -3.30 14.51
C LEU A 254 24.20 -2.92 14.35
N ASP A 255 24.74 -2.08 15.24
CA ASP A 255 26.18 -1.79 15.28
C ASP A 255 27.04 -2.94 15.87
N LEU A 256 26.43 -4.04 16.33
CA LEU A 256 27.19 -5.17 16.86
C LEU A 256 27.94 -5.91 15.75
N PRO A 257 29.23 -6.26 15.97
CA PRO A 257 29.99 -7.02 15.00
C PRO A 257 29.37 -8.41 14.82
N GLY A 258 29.28 -8.86 13.56
CA GLY A 258 28.75 -10.16 13.21
C GLY A 258 27.22 -10.24 13.12
N ILE A 259 26.50 -9.11 13.18
CA ILE A 259 25.05 -9.14 12.99
C ILE A 259 24.67 -9.50 11.56
N ASP A 260 23.71 -10.42 11.44
CA ASP A 260 23.17 -10.88 10.18
C ASP A 260 22.11 -9.89 9.68
N HIS A 261 22.58 -8.85 8.99
CA HIS A 261 21.73 -7.85 8.36
C HIS A 261 20.74 -8.45 7.35
N ARG A 262 21.07 -9.61 6.76
CA ARG A 262 20.16 -10.27 5.82
C ARG A 262 18.94 -10.79 6.55
N LYS A 263 19.12 -11.45 7.70
CA LYS A 263 18.01 -11.89 8.55
C LYS A 263 17.20 -10.73 9.12
N VAL A 264 17.83 -9.57 9.37
CA VAL A 264 17.09 -8.35 9.76
C VAL A 264 16.17 -7.92 8.63
N ILE A 265 16.66 -7.85 7.40
CA ILE A 265 15.83 -7.53 6.22
C ILE A 265 14.71 -8.55 6.07
N ASP A 266 15.03 -9.84 6.13
CA ASP A 266 14.05 -10.92 5.98
C ASP A 266 12.95 -10.80 7.04
N ALA A 267 13.30 -10.50 8.30
CA ALA A 267 12.35 -10.25 9.38
C ALA A 267 11.46 -9.03 9.13
N GLN A 268 12.03 -7.91 8.67
CA GLN A 268 11.27 -6.69 8.35
C GLN A 268 10.32 -6.85 7.15
N THR A 269 10.57 -7.83 6.30
CA THR A 269 9.71 -8.17 5.16
C THR A 269 8.81 -9.38 5.41
N SER A 270 8.90 -9.98 6.59
CA SER A 270 8.13 -11.17 6.93
C SER A 270 6.65 -10.82 7.11
N ILE A 271 5.79 -11.63 6.50
CA ILE A 271 4.33 -11.59 6.67
C ILE A 271 3.81 -12.79 7.45
N GLN A 272 4.71 -13.64 7.97
CA GLN A 272 4.40 -14.84 8.75
C GLN A 272 4.78 -14.64 10.22
N ASN A 273 4.14 -15.39 11.11
CA ASN A 273 4.58 -15.49 12.50
C ASN A 273 5.87 -16.30 12.54
N ALA A 274 7.00 -15.64 12.78
CA ALA A 274 8.32 -16.24 12.60
C ALA A 274 9.35 -15.63 13.56
N THR A 275 10.46 -16.36 13.72
CA THR A 275 11.54 -16.01 14.65
C THR A 275 12.86 -16.00 13.89
N PHE A 276 13.56 -14.88 13.94
CA PHE A 276 14.79 -14.63 13.18
C PHE A 276 15.95 -14.40 14.15
N PRO A 277 16.80 -15.41 14.43
CA PRO A 277 18.02 -15.22 15.22
C PRO A 277 19.05 -14.47 14.36
N ILE A 278 19.21 -13.17 14.63
CA ILE A 278 20.02 -12.25 13.81
C ILE A 278 21.44 -12.10 14.34
N TRP A 279 21.68 -12.43 15.60
CA TRP A 279 22.99 -12.30 16.22
C TRP A 279 23.12 -13.25 17.40
N GLU A 280 24.30 -13.87 17.50
CA GLU A 280 24.73 -14.62 18.67
C GLU A 280 26.16 -14.19 19.00
N ARG A 281 26.47 -14.10 20.29
CA ARG A 281 27.84 -13.82 20.73
C ARG A 281 28.72 -15.00 20.33
N ALA A 282 29.76 -14.73 19.54
CA ALA A 282 30.79 -15.73 19.27
C ALA A 282 31.32 -16.26 20.60
N ALA A 283 31.23 -17.58 20.81
CA ALA A 283 31.86 -18.22 21.94
C ALA A 283 33.34 -17.84 21.93
N HIS A 284 33.82 -17.27 23.04
CA HIS A 284 35.23 -16.92 23.17
C HIS A 284 36.02 -18.21 22.99
N GLU A 285 36.72 -18.37 21.88
CA GLU A 285 37.70 -19.43 21.73
C GLU A 285 38.71 -19.22 22.88
N PRO A 286 38.89 -20.20 23.78
CA PRO A 286 39.83 -20.04 24.88
C PRO A 286 41.20 -19.84 24.25
N ALA A 287 41.83 -18.70 24.57
CA ALA A 287 43.18 -18.41 24.16
C ALA A 287 44.07 -19.62 24.46
N THR A 288 44.67 -20.19 23.41
CA THR A 288 45.66 -21.26 23.52
C THR A 288 46.71 -20.86 24.56
N PRO A 289 46.86 -21.60 25.67
CA PRO A 289 47.95 -21.37 26.60
C PRO A 289 49.25 -21.89 25.99
N GLY A 290 50.15 -20.99 25.64
CA GLY A 290 51.51 -21.29 25.17
C GLY A 290 51.86 -20.36 24.01
N GLU A 291 52.83 -19.45 24.11
CA GLU A 291 54.12 -19.58 24.77
C GLU A 291 54.46 -18.31 25.56
N THR A 292 54.80 -18.48 26.84
CA THR A 292 55.66 -17.53 27.54
C THR A 292 56.74 -18.29 28.27
N GLY A 293 57.96 -18.16 27.76
CA GLY A 293 59.23 -18.40 28.47
C GLY A 293 59.79 -19.82 28.35
N ALA A 294 61.10 -20.03 28.32
CA ALA A 294 62.26 -19.15 28.38
C ALA A 294 63.54 -19.99 28.19
N ALA A 295 64.64 -19.27 27.94
CA ALA A 295 66.04 -19.61 28.26
C ALA A 295 66.85 -20.45 27.26
N ALA A 296 67.83 -19.82 26.61
CA ALA A 296 69.22 -19.74 27.10
C ALA A 296 70.03 -18.72 26.28
#